data_AF-A0A075FTW0-F1
#
_entry.id   AF-A0A075FTW0-F1
#
_cell.length_a   1.000
_cell.length_b   1.000
_cell.length_c   1.000
_cell.angle_alpha   90.00
_cell.angle_beta   90.00
_cell.angle_gamma   90.00
#
_symmetry.space_group_name_H-M   'P 1'
#
loop_
_entity.id
_entity.type
_entity.pdbx_description
1 polymer ?
#
loop_
_entity_poly.entity_id
_entity_poly.type
_entity_poly.pdbx_seq_one_letter_code
_entity_poly.pdbx_strand_id
1 'polypeptide(L)'
;MIDSIRNKYDIDGGAKITVDNGDMEVGSVRGKRQRVEDPKGRVGMTTVREHFSELSAPNGKIVTGDVRDTVKLDADTIITLNLVDNIKVTGKNILVYGTKVTYDVEFFLKKGGKIRFYDQGSGFDISDDSVVNLENGKKIKIRDLKRDKLISLGGKDITYDYIDDRENIKKSAKKNSGNKFGFGKMFHK
;
A
#
# COMPACT_ATOMS: atom_id res chain seq x y z
N MET A 1 6.45 -20.35 -0.59
CA MET A 1 6.50 -18.92 -0.18
C MET A 1 5.78 -18.66 1.16
N ILE A 2 5.63 -19.67 2.04
CA ILE A 2 4.97 -19.53 3.37
C ILE A 2 5.97 -19.47 4.53
N ASP A 3 7.22 -19.91 4.32
CA ASP A 3 8.18 -20.06 5.41
C ASP A 3 8.81 -18.73 5.84
N SER A 4 9.11 -17.85 4.87
CA SER A 4 9.73 -16.54 5.09
C SER A 4 8.86 -15.59 5.92
N ILE A 5 7.54 -15.66 5.74
CA ILE A 5 6.56 -14.86 6.49
C ILE A 5 6.41 -15.37 7.94
N ARG A 6 6.70 -16.66 8.19
CA ARG A 6 6.75 -17.26 9.53
C ARG A 6 8.15 -17.22 10.13
N ASN A 7 9.08 -16.56 9.46
CA ASN A 7 10.46 -16.45 9.90
C ASN A 7 10.53 -15.64 11.19
N LYS A 8 11.33 -16.12 12.15
CA LYS A 8 11.51 -15.49 13.47
C LYS A 8 12.62 -14.43 13.50
N TYR A 9 13.26 -14.16 12.35
CA TYR A 9 14.25 -13.10 12.23
C TYR A 9 13.57 -11.74 12.00
N ASP A 10 13.07 -11.18 13.09
CA ASP A 10 12.46 -9.85 13.10
C ASP A 10 13.53 -8.75 13.03
N ILE A 11 13.19 -7.65 12.37
CA ILE A 11 14.02 -6.45 12.29
C ILE A 11 13.37 -5.36 13.13
N ASP A 12 14.13 -4.75 14.04
CA ASP A 12 13.63 -3.71 14.94
C ASP A 12 14.68 -2.60 15.13
N GLY A 13 14.29 -1.51 15.77
CA GLY A 13 15.20 -0.52 16.34
C GLY A 13 15.62 0.59 15.40
N GLY A 14 15.00 0.73 14.22
CA GLY A 14 15.40 1.71 13.20
C GLY A 14 16.58 1.25 12.36
N ALA A 15 16.69 -0.06 12.12
CA ALA A 15 17.76 -0.66 11.33
C ALA A 15 17.70 -0.22 9.86
N LYS A 16 18.86 -0.10 9.22
CA LYS A 16 18.97 0.14 7.78
C LYS A 16 19.68 -1.02 7.13
N ILE A 17 18.99 -1.75 6.25
CA ILE A 17 19.52 -2.93 5.57
C ILE A 17 19.32 -2.74 4.07
N THR A 18 20.40 -2.93 3.31
CA THR A 18 20.40 -2.85 1.85
C THR A 18 20.93 -4.15 1.28
N VAL A 19 20.25 -4.66 0.27
CA VAL A 19 20.68 -5.79 -0.55
C VAL A 19 20.84 -5.27 -1.97
N ASP A 20 22.09 -5.11 -2.40
CA ASP A 20 22.39 -4.53 -3.72
C ASP A 20 21.98 -5.48 -4.86
N ASN A 21 22.24 -6.78 -4.68
CA ASN A 21 21.93 -7.85 -5.62
C ASN A 21 21.30 -9.03 -4.89
N GLY A 22 20.01 -9.27 -5.13
CA GLY A 22 19.27 -10.39 -4.58
C GLY A 22 17.98 -9.99 -3.87
N ASP A 23 17.38 -10.97 -3.21
CA ASP A 23 16.12 -10.83 -2.50
C ASP A 23 16.35 -10.79 -0.99
N MET A 24 15.44 -10.13 -0.27
CA MET A 24 15.39 -10.06 1.19
C MET A 24 14.16 -10.81 1.68
N GLU A 25 14.38 -11.82 2.51
CA GLU A 25 13.34 -12.61 3.16
C GLU A 25 13.50 -12.53 4.67
N VAL A 26 12.63 -11.77 5.33
CA VAL A 26 12.74 -11.41 6.74
C VAL A 26 11.41 -11.63 7.46
N GLY A 27 11.44 -11.71 8.79
CA GLY A 27 10.25 -11.83 9.63
C GLY A 27 9.43 -10.54 9.65
N SER A 28 8.99 -10.14 10.84
CA SER A 28 8.32 -8.85 11.03
C SER A 28 9.32 -7.71 11.07
N VAL A 29 8.90 -6.53 10.63
CA VAL A 29 9.76 -5.34 10.59
C VAL A 29 9.10 -4.24 11.39
N ARG A 30 9.86 -3.67 12.32
CA ARG A 30 9.37 -2.65 13.23
C ARG A 30 10.29 -1.45 13.23
N GLY A 31 9.70 -0.26 13.18
CA GLY A 31 10.39 0.99 13.45
C GLY A 31 10.44 1.31 14.94
N LYS A 32 11.15 2.38 15.31
CA LYS A 32 11.26 2.78 16.73
C LYS A 32 10.71 4.18 16.94
N ARG A 33 9.75 4.31 17.85
CA ARG A 33 9.26 5.60 18.36
C ARG A 33 9.74 5.81 19.79
N GLN A 34 10.40 6.95 20.03
CA GLN A 34 10.88 7.31 21.35
C GLN A 34 10.23 8.61 21.80
N ARG A 35 9.59 8.59 22.96
CA ARG A 35 9.18 9.82 23.63
C ARG A 35 10.42 10.45 24.25
N VAL A 36 10.78 11.64 23.79
CA VAL A 36 11.93 12.41 24.27
C VAL A 36 11.45 13.74 24.82
N GLU A 37 12.27 14.36 25.67
CA GLU A 37 11.98 15.70 26.19
C GLU A 37 11.86 16.71 25.05
N ASP A 38 11.06 17.76 25.27
CA ASP A 38 10.92 18.83 24.29
C ASP A 38 12.29 19.42 23.95
N PRO A 39 12.69 19.49 22.66
CA PRO A 39 14.01 19.97 22.26
C PRO A 39 14.30 21.42 22.68
N LYS A 40 13.27 22.19 23.05
CA LYS A 40 13.39 23.57 23.55
C LYS A 40 13.44 23.63 25.08
N GLY A 41 13.53 22.49 25.78
CA GLY A 41 13.67 22.40 27.23
C GLY A 41 12.41 22.77 28.01
N ARG A 42 11.23 22.74 27.38
CA ARG A 42 9.96 23.10 28.03
C ARG A 42 9.55 21.99 29.02
N VAL A 43 9.54 22.34 30.31
CA VAL A 43 9.18 21.43 31.41
C VAL A 43 7.77 20.88 31.20
N GLY A 44 7.62 19.56 31.33
CA GLY A 44 6.34 18.86 31.18
C GLY A 44 5.90 18.60 29.73
N MET A 45 6.67 19.06 28.73
CA MET A 45 6.40 18.76 27.32
C MET A 45 7.32 17.65 26.81
N THR A 46 6.76 16.71 26.05
CA THR A 46 7.52 15.66 25.35
C THR A 46 7.23 15.73 23.86
N THR A 47 8.20 15.33 23.05
CA THR A 47 8.00 15.11 21.62
C THR A 47 8.27 13.64 21.28
N VAL A 48 7.74 13.17 20.15
CA VAL A 48 8.02 11.82 19.65
C VAL A 48 9.11 11.92 18.59
N ARG A 49 10.21 11.22 18.82
CA ARG A 49 11.27 11.02 17.85
C ARG A 49 11.06 9.69 17.15
N GLU A 50 10.91 9.74 15.84
CA GLU A 50 10.74 8.57 14.98
C GLU A 50 12.08 8.12 14.39
N HIS A 51 12.33 6.83 14.44
CA HIS A 51 13.49 6.18 13.83
C HIS A 51 12.98 5.12 12.86
N PHE A 52 13.04 5.45 11.57
CA PHE A 52 12.59 4.56 10.52
C PHE A 52 13.53 3.36 10.38
N SER A 53 12.96 2.16 10.41
CA SER A 53 13.64 0.98 9.84
C SER A 53 13.52 1.05 8.32
N GLU A 54 14.63 0.89 7.60
CA GLU A 54 14.70 1.04 6.15
C GLU A 54 15.24 -0.25 5.53
N LEU A 55 14.41 -0.92 4.72
CA LEU A 55 14.81 -2.10 3.97
C LEU A 55 14.79 -1.78 2.49
N SER A 56 15.93 -1.97 1.83
CA SER A 56 16.12 -1.67 0.43
C SER A 56 16.66 -2.89 -0.34
N ALA A 57 15.95 -3.30 -1.39
CA ALA A 57 16.40 -4.26 -2.38
C ALA A 57 16.00 -3.75 -3.78
N PRO A 58 16.64 -2.67 -4.29
CA PRO A 58 16.12 -1.89 -5.42
C PRO A 58 15.85 -2.68 -6.69
N ASN A 59 16.66 -3.72 -6.93
CA ASN A 59 16.58 -4.60 -8.10
C ASN A 59 16.01 -5.99 -7.78
N GLY A 60 15.52 -6.19 -6.55
CA GLY A 60 15.09 -7.48 -6.05
C GLY A 60 13.73 -7.42 -5.37
N LYS A 61 13.50 -8.41 -4.53
CA LYS A 61 12.26 -8.58 -3.78
C LYS A 61 12.49 -8.39 -2.28
N ILE A 62 11.52 -7.78 -1.61
CA ILE A 62 11.38 -7.88 -0.15
C ILE A 62 10.15 -8.73 0.16
N VAL A 63 10.34 -9.82 0.91
CA VAL A 63 9.27 -10.62 1.51
C VAL A 63 9.36 -10.46 3.02
N THR A 64 8.29 -9.94 3.63
CA THR A 64 8.23 -9.62 5.05
C THR A 64 6.88 -10.00 5.65
N GLY A 65 6.85 -10.22 6.96
CA GLY A 65 5.64 -10.47 7.73
C GLY A 65 4.86 -9.19 8.01
N ASP A 66 4.63 -8.90 9.29
CA ASP A 66 3.97 -7.68 9.73
C ASP A 66 4.95 -6.51 9.78
N VAL A 67 4.55 -5.37 9.23
CA VAL A 67 5.36 -4.16 9.18
C VAL A 67 4.69 -3.08 10.03
N ARG A 68 5.40 -2.57 11.04
CA ARG A 68 4.80 -1.73 12.09
C ARG A 68 5.61 -0.48 12.47
N ASP A 69 4.90 0.53 12.94
CA ASP A 69 5.38 1.77 13.59
C ASP A 69 6.01 2.83 12.68
N THR A 70 7.21 2.62 12.15
CA THR A 70 7.92 3.61 11.31
C THR A 70 8.86 2.85 10.37
N VAL A 71 8.40 2.46 9.19
CA VAL A 71 9.19 1.62 8.27
C VAL A 71 9.13 2.15 6.85
N LYS A 72 10.27 2.07 6.15
CA LYS A 72 10.34 2.26 4.70
C LYS A 72 10.79 0.95 4.06
N LEU A 73 10.01 0.50 3.07
CA LEU A 73 10.36 -0.61 2.20
C LEU A 73 10.56 -0.07 0.79
N ASP A 74 11.68 -0.38 0.15
CA ASP A 74 11.96 -0.04 -1.25
C ASP A 74 12.53 -1.24 -2.00
N ALA A 75 11.79 -1.73 -2.98
CA ALA A 75 12.24 -2.83 -3.83
C ALA A 75 11.63 -2.75 -5.23
N ASP A 76 11.99 -3.66 -6.13
CA ASP A 76 11.19 -3.87 -7.33
C ASP A 76 9.86 -4.54 -6.96
N THR A 77 9.93 -5.62 -6.16
CA THR A 77 8.77 -6.37 -5.70
C THR A 77 8.70 -6.40 -4.18
N ILE A 78 7.56 -6.05 -3.59
CA ILE A 78 7.32 -6.10 -2.15
C ILE A 78 6.15 -7.03 -1.88
N ILE A 79 6.38 -7.98 -0.98
CA ILE A 79 5.38 -8.93 -0.48
C ILE A 79 5.33 -8.79 1.04
N THR A 80 4.16 -8.45 1.57
CA THR A 80 3.98 -8.18 3.01
C THR A 80 2.69 -8.80 3.50
N LEU A 81 2.62 -9.14 4.80
CA LEU A 81 1.33 -9.46 5.42
C LEU A 81 0.55 -8.19 5.73
N ASN A 82 0.91 -7.48 6.80
CA ASN A 82 0.19 -6.31 7.26
C ASN A 82 1.08 -5.07 7.27
N LEU A 83 0.46 -3.90 7.13
CA LEU A 83 1.12 -2.59 7.17
C LEU A 83 0.39 -1.72 8.21
N VAL A 84 1.08 -1.34 9.29
CA VAL A 84 0.42 -0.67 10.42
C VAL A 84 1.28 0.49 10.91
N ASP A 85 0.76 1.71 10.86
CA ASP A 85 1.33 2.90 11.48
C ASP A 85 2.58 3.43 10.77
N ASN A 86 2.46 4.57 10.08
CA ASN A 86 3.53 5.34 9.42
C ASN A 86 4.49 4.49 8.58
N ILE A 87 3.91 3.79 7.59
CA ILE A 87 4.65 2.89 6.70
C ILE A 87 4.72 3.47 5.29
N LYS A 88 5.90 3.41 4.68
CA LYS A 88 6.13 3.84 3.30
C LYS A 88 6.61 2.66 2.48
N VAL A 89 5.88 2.35 1.40
CA VAL A 89 6.15 1.18 0.56
C VAL A 89 6.38 1.64 -0.87
N THR A 90 7.60 1.49 -1.37
CA THR A 90 8.01 1.91 -2.72
C THR A 90 8.34 0.70 -3.57
N GLY A 91 7.63 0.52 -4.68
CA GLY A 91 7.94 -0.60 -5.56
C GLY A 91 7.11 -0.66 -6.83
N LYS A 92 7.51 -1.58 -7.72
CA LYS A 92 6.82 -1.84 -8.97
C LYS A 92 5.71 -2.86 -8.79
N ASN A 93 5.94 -3.91 -8.01
CA ASN A 93 4.91 -4.91 -7.67
C ASN A 93 4.71 -4.93 -6.15
N ILE A 94 3.58 -4.44 -5.66
CA ILE A 94 3.27 -4.41 -4.23
C ILE A 94 2.13 -5.37 -3.94
N LEU A 95 2.40 -6.42 -3.17
CA LEU A 95 1.47 -7.50 -2.84
C LEU A 95 1.23 -7.55 -1.33
N VAL A 96 0.02 -7.20 -0.91
CA VAL A 96 -0.39 -7.19 0.50
C VAL A 96 -1.30 -8.40 0.75
N TYR A 97 -0.81 -9.36 1.53
CA TYR A 97 -1.50 -10.63 1.78
C TYR A 97 -2.38 -10.64 3.03
N GLY A 98 -2.05 -9.80 4.00
CA GLY A 98 -2.85 -9.64 5.21
C GLY A 98 -4.05 -8.72 5.00
N THR A 99 -4.85 -8.61 6.04
CA THR A 99 -6.12 -7.88 6.01
C THR A 99 -6.00 -6.46 6.58
N LYS A 100 -4.86 -6.11 7.18
CA LYS A 100 -4.67 -4.86 7.92
C LYS A 100 -3.68 -3.94 7.22
N VAL A 101 -4.19 -2.79 6.77
CA VAL A 101 -3.41 -1.67 6.24
C VAL A 101 -3.91 -0.41 6.90
N THR A 102 -3.26 0.10 7.94
CA THR A 102 -3.86 1.11 8.82
C THR A 102 -2.86 2.14 9.31
N TYR A 103 -3.35 3.32 9.66
CA TYR A 103 -2.58 4.42 10.27
C TYR A 103 -1.43 4.89 9.36
N ASP A 104 -1.67 5.90 8.52
CA ASP A 104 -0.65 6.59 7.73
C ASP A 104 0.24 5.67 6.87
N VAL A 105 -0.40 4.81 6.06
CA VAL A 105 0.31 3.99 5.07
C VAL A 105 0.31 4.70 3.71
N GLU A 106 1.50 4.88 3.17
CA GLU A 106 1.74 5.47 1.85
C GLU A 106 2.41 4.45 0.92
N PHE A 107 1.81 4.27 -0.25
CA PHE A 107 2.38 3.48 -1.34
C PHE A 107 2.97 4.43 -2.39
N PHE A 108 4.11 4.09 -2.93
CA PHE A 108 4.78 4.78 -4.03
C PHE A 108 4.97 3.76 -5.17
N LEU A 109 4.06 3.81 -6.14
CA LEU A 109 3.97 2.83 -7.22
C LEU A 109 4.82 3.27 -8.41
N LYS A 110 5.83 2.44 -8.75
CA LYS A 110 6.72 2.67 -9.89
C LYS A 110 5.98 2.51 -11.22
N LYS A 111 6.41 3.21 -12.27
CA LYS A 111 5.75 3.19 -13.59
C LYS A 111 5.64 1.77 -14.16
N GLY A 112 4.47 1.47 -14.73
CA GLY A 112 4.14 0.13 -15.25
C GLY A 112 3.96 -0.94 -14.16
N GLY A 113 3.90 -0.52 -12.89
CA GLY A 113 3.70 -1.39 -11.75
C GLY A 113 2.25 -1.71 -11.44
N LYS A 114 2.05 -2.47 -10.36
CA LYS A 114 0.73 -2.78 -9.78
C LYS A 114 0.79 -2.92 -8.27
N ILE A 115 -0.35 -2.66 -7.64
CA ILE A 115 -0.64 -3.01 -6.25
C ILE A 115 -1.80 -4.01 -6.19
N ARG A 116 -1.71 -5.00 -5.31
CA ARG A 116 -2.80 -5.93 -5.03
C ARG A 116 -2.95 -6.21 -3.55
N PHE A 117 -4.20 -6.21 -3.11
CA PHE A 117 -4.62 -6.64 -1.78
C PHE A 117 -5.30 -8.00 -1.92
N TYR A 118 -4.84 -9.00 -1.18
CA TYR A 118 -5.39 -10.36 -1.22
C TYR A 118 -6.41 -10.62 -0.11
N ASP A 119 -6.82 -9.58 0.63
CA ASP A 119 -7.87 -9.71 1.65
C ASP A 119 -9.12 -10.35 1.05
N GLN A 120 -9.48 -11.53 1.56
CA GLN A 120 -10.68 -12.26 1.17
C GLN A 120 -11.94 -11.70 1.84
N GLY A 121 -11.77 -10.84 2.85
CA GLY A 121 -12.84 -10.18 3.56
C GLY A 121 -13.40 -8.96 2.83
N SER A 122 -14.01 -8.08 3.63
CA SER A 122 -14.66 -6.86 3.14
C SER A 122 -13.68 -5.75 2.75
N GLY A 123 -12.39 -5.87 3.03
CA GLY A 123 -11.43 -4.78 2.93
C GLY A 123 -11.65 -3.69 3.97
N PHE A 124 -12.42 -3.96 5.04
CA PHE A 124 -12.74 -2.97 6.08
C PHE A 124 -11.49 -2.50 6.82
N ASP A 125 -10.61 -3.43 7.20
CA ASP A 125 -9.37 -3.17 7.93
C ASP A 125 -8.24 -2.58 7.04
N ILE A 126 -8.53 -2.33 5.76
CA ILE A 126 -7.66 -1.56 4.87
C ILE A 126 -8.12 -0.11 4.93
N SER A 127 -7.31 0.80 5.44
CA SER A 127 -7.70 2.18 5.72
C SER A 127 -8.04 2.96 4.46
N ASP A 128 -9.16 3.66 4.52
CA ASP A 128 -9.61 4.57 3.48
C ASP A 128 -8.66 5.76 3.25
N ASP A 129 -7.87 6.12 4.26
CA ASP A 129 -6.97 7.26 4.24
C ASP A 129 -5.58 6.93 3.74
N SER A 130 -5.26 5.65 3.54
CA SER A 130 -4.03 5.24 2.87
C SER A 130 -4.00 5.76 1.42
N VAL A 131 -2.81 6.15 0.97
CA VAL A 131 -2.62 6.84 -0.32
C VAL A 131 -1.69 6.04 -1.22
N VAL A 132 -2.04 5.93 -2.50
CA VAL A 132 -1.13 5.47 -3.55
C VAL A 132 -0.66 6.69 -4.33
N ASN A 133 0.65 6.91 -4.33
CA ASN A 133 1.36 7.93 -5.09
C ASN A 133 1.97 7.27 -6.33
N LEU A 134 1.75 7.86 -7.50
CA LEU A 134 2.40 7.47 -8.74
C LEU A 134 3.68 8.28 -8.95
N GLU A 135 4.65 7.72 -9.67
CA GLU A 135 5.88 8.42 -10.05
C GLU A 135 5.66 9.75 -10.77
N ASN A 136 4.58 9.89 -11.54
CA ASN A 136 4.23 11.15 -12.20
C ASN A 136 3.59 12.21 -11.27
N GLY A 137 3.52 11.95 -9.97
CA GLY A 137 2.99 12.86 -8.96
C GLY A 137 1.48 12.76 -8.73
N LYS A 138 0.74 11.98 -9.53
CA LYS A 138 -0.68 11.72 -9.27
C LYS A 138 -0.86 10.90 -7.99
N LYS A 139 -1.98 11.10 -7.31
CA LYS A 139 -2.31 10.45 -6.05
C LYS A 139 -3.74 9.96 -6.04
N ILE A 140 -3.98 8.81 -5.43
CA ILE A 140 -5.33 8.27 -5.21
C ILE A 140 -5.44 7.72 -3.79
N LYS A 141 -6.59 7.95 -3.15
CA LYS A 141 -6.90 7.34 -1.86
C LYS A 141 -7.41 5.92 -2.05
N ILE A 142 -7.07 5.03 -1.11
CA ILE A 142 -7.57 3.65 -1.09
C ILE A 142 -9.10 3.59 -1.08
N ARG A 143 -9.77 4.55 -0.41
CA ARG A 143 -11.24 4.70 -0.48
C ARG A 143 -11.79 4.71 -1.89
N ASP A 144 -11.13 5.42 -2.80
CA ASP A 144 -11.59 5.56 -4.18
C ASP A 144 -11.39 4.26 -4.99
N LEU A 145 -10.37 3.48 -4.65
CA LEU A 145 -10.12 2.14 -5.22
C LEU A 145 -11.12 1.10 -4.66
N LYS A 146 -11.52 1.22 -3.39
CA LYS A 146 -12.61 0.40 -2.82
C LYS A 146 -13.95 0.68 -3.50
N ARG A 147 -14.28 1.95 -3.77
CA ARG A 147 -15.48 2.34 -4.53
C ARG A 147 -15.50 1.72 -5.93
N ASP A 148 -14.32 1.45 -6.49
CA ASP A 148 -14.16 0.77 -7.78
C ASP A 148 -14.16 -0.76 -7.67
N LYS A 149 -14.37 -1.30 -6.46
CA LYS A 149 -14.42 -2.73 -6.15
C LYS A 149 -13.13 -3.46 -6.52
N LEU A 150 -11.98 -2.82 -6.29
CA LEU A 150 -10.66 -3.37 -6.63
C LEU A 150 -9.92 -4.04 -5.48
N ILE A 151 -10.36 -3.84 -4.22
CA ILE A 151 -9.60 -4.24 -3.02
C ILE A 151 -10.27 -5.39 -2.26
N SER A 152 -11.59 -5.38 -2.11
CA SER A 152 -12.33 -6.40 -1.35
C SER A 152 -12.47 -7.73 -2.11
N LEU A 153 -12.76 -8.83 -1.39
CA LEU A 153 -13.07 -10.16 -1.95
C LEU A 153 -11.95 -10.75 -2.83
N GLY A 154 -10.71 -10.67 -2.33
CA GLY A 154 -9.51 -11.21 -2.96
C GLY A 154 -8.81 -10.29 -3.97
N GLY A 155 -9.38 -9.10 -4.15
CA GLY A 155 -8.81 -7.97 -4.88
C GLY A 155 -8.47 -8.23 -6.34
N LYS A 156 -8.21 -7.16 -7.07
CA LYS A 156 -7.68 -7.20 -8.45
C LYS A 156 -6.34 -6.52 -8.50
N ASP A 157 -5.57 -6.84 -9.53
CA ASP A 157 -4.37 -6.08 -9.84
C ASP A 157 -4.78 -4.64 -10.16
N ILE A 158 -4.34 -3.68 -9.34
CA ILE A 158 -4.55 -2.25 -9.55
C ILE A 158 -3.29 -1.72 -10.22
N THR A 159 -3.34 -1.59 -11.54
CA THR A 159 -2.18 -1.17 -12.33
C THR A 159 -1.94 0.33 -12.23
N TYR A 160 -0.69 0.72 -12.43
CA TYR A 160 -0.28 2.12 -12.57
C TYR A 160 -1.17 2.85 -13.60
N ASP A 161 -1.33 2.27 -14.79
CA ASP A 161 -2.06 2.87 -15.90
C ASP A 161 -3.55 3.05 -15.59
N TYR A 162 -4.15 2.11 -14.85
CA TYR A 162 -5.54 2.25 -14.41
C TYR A 162 -5.70 3.48 -13.50
N ILE A 163 -4.79 3.65 -12.52
CA ILE A 163 -4.84 4.81 -11.61
C ILE A 163 -4.60 6.09 -12.40
N ASP A 164 -3.65 6.08 -13.34
CA ASP A 164 -3.27 7.23 -14.15
C ASP A 164 -4.41 7.73 -15.05
N ASP A 165 -5.16 6.81 -15.67
CA ASP A 165 -6.24 7.11 -16.63
C ASP A 165 -7.66 6.96 -16.03
N ARG A 166 -7.76 6.76 -14.70
CA ARG A 166 -9.00 6.40 -14.01
C ARG A 166 -10.20 7.29 -14.38
N GLU A 167 -10.00 8.59 -14.49
CA GLU A 167 -11.09 9.53 -14.80
C GLU A 167 -11.68 9.31 -16.19
N ASN A 168 -10.84 9.05 -17.19
CA ASN A 168 -11.28 8.82 -18.56
C ASN A 168 -11.99 7.46 -18.68
N ILE A 169 -11.46 6.44 -18.02
CA ILE A 169 -12.10 5.11 -17.89
C ILE A 169 -13.51 5.23 -17.29
N LYS A 170 -13.67 6.07 -16.27
CA LYS A 170 -15.00 6.30 -15.66
C LYS A 170 -15.95 7.09 -16.55
N LYS A 171 -15.45 8.08 -17.30
CA LYS A 171 -16.25 8.84 -18.27
C LYS A 171 -16.76 7.96 -19.41
N SER A 172 -15.90 7.11 -19.96
CA SER A 172 -16.27 6.19 -21.05
C SER A 172 -17.29 5.13 -20.60
N ALA A 173 -17.13 4.57 -19.39
CA ALA A 173 -18.09 3.65 -18.81
C ALA A 173 -19.49 4.26 -18.65
N LYS A 174 -19.58 5.52 -18.18
CA LYS A 174 -20.86 6.25 -18.07
C LYS A 174 -21.50 6.52 -19.43
N LYS A 175 -20.71 6.89 -20.45
CA LYS A 175 -21.19 7.11 -21.82
C LYS A 175 -21.79 5.84 -22.43
N ASN A 176 -21.17 4.68 -22.18
CA ASN A 176 -21.69 3.39 -22.65
C ASN A 176 -22.94 2.92 -21.90
N SER A 177 -23.12 3.29 -20.62
CA SER A 177 -24.37 2.98 -19.89
C SER A 177 -25.56 3.87 -20.29
N GLY A 178 -25.31 5.08 -20.79
CA GLY A 178 -26.35 6.00 -21.27
C GLY A 178 -27.04 5.53 -22.56
N ASN A 179 -26.38 4.69 -23.37
CA ASN A 179 -26.94 4.15 -24.62
C ASN A 179 -27.87 2.94 -24.43
N LYS A 180 -28.16 2.51 -23.19
CA LYS A 180 -29.02 1.34 -22.91
C LYS A 180 -30.50 1.65 -22.65
N PHE A 181 -30.95 2.90 -22.76
CA PHE A 181 -32.36 3.30 -22.55
C PHE A 181 -33.03 3.86 -23.82
N GLY A 182 -33.02 3.08 -24.90
CA GLY A 182 -33.61 3.52 -26.16
C GLY A 182 -34.02 2.40 -27.10
N PHE A 183 -34.69 1.35 -26.62
CA PHE A 183 -35.37 0.40 -27.52
C PHE A 183 -36.73 -0.03 -26.98
N GLY A 184 -37.78 0.49 -27.62
CA GLY A 184 -38.94 -0.32 -28.00
C GLY A 184 -40.13 -0.37 -27.04
N LYS A 185 -40.94 0.69 -27.01
CA LYS A 185 -42.40 0.55 -27.11
C LYS A 185 -42.96 1.58 -28.09
N MET A 186 -42.88 1.25 -29.37
CA MET A 186 -43.76 1.82 -30.39
C MET A 186 -45.17 1.30 -30.14
N PHE A 187 -46.12 2.21 -30.03
CA PHE A 187 -47.55 1.93 -30.09
C PHE A 187 -47.91 1.38 -31.47
N HIS A 188 -48.82 0.42 -31.54
CA HIS A 188 -49.74 0.34 -32.68
C HIS A 188 -51.12 -0.18 -32.24
N LYS A 189 -52.10 0.67 -32.57
CA LYS A 189 -53.57 0.58 -32.65
C LYS A 189 -54.31 -0.56 -31.97
#